data_AF-A0A857CZR7-F1
#
_entry.id   AF-A0A857CZR7-F1
#
_cell.length_a   1.000
_cell.length_b   1.000
_cell.length_c   1.000
_cell.angle_alpha   90.00
_cell.angle_beta   90.00
_cell.angle_gamma   90.00
#
_symmetry.space_group_name_H-M   'P 1'
#
loop_
_entity.id
_entity.type
_entity.pdbx_description
1 polymer ?
#
loop_
_entity_poly.entity_id
_entity_poly.type
_entity_poly.pdbx_seq_one_letter_code
_entity_poly.pdbx_strand_id
1 'polypeptide(L)'
;MKRMTKIIILILIGFLSPLKALALPSPEDIPEEVLRAEIITSARSPLDNQPLTAAEYALLEEQLATSIYPPQINPKIRQLIALRRLQKLLQILIPFYR
;
A
#
# COMPACT_ATOMS: atom_id res chain seq x y z
N MET A 1 -21.62 -43.36 40.29
CA MET A 1 -22.00 -43.35 38.86
C MET A 1 -22.47 -41.99 38.34
N LYS A 2 -23.53 -41.37 38.89
CA LYS A 2 -24.12 -40.12 38.32
C LYS A 2 -23.16 -38.93 38.11
N ARG A 3 -22.12 -38.76 38.93
CA ARG A 3 -21.09 -37.71 38.75
C ARG A 3 -20.18 -37.97 37.55
N MET A 4 -19.81 -39.23 37.32
CA MET A 4 -18.91 -39.64 36.24
C MET A 4 -19.59 -39.49 34.88
N THR A 5 -20.89 -39.79 34.80
CA THR A 5 -21.70 -39.58 33.59
C THR A 5 -21.78 -38.10 33.20
N LYS A 6 -21.90 -37.18 34.17
CA LYS A 6 -21.91 -35.74 33.91
C LYS A 6 -20.57 -35.24 33.36
N ILE A 7 -19.46 -35.77 33.87
CA ILE A 7 -18.11 -35.41 33.38
C ILE A 7 -17.92 -35.89 31.94
N ILE A 8 -18.35 -37.11 31.63
CA ILE A 8 -18.27 -37.67 30.27
C ILE A 8 -19.11 -36.82 29.29
N ILE A 9 -20.32 -36.40 29.70
CA ILE A 9 -21.17 -35.53 28.89
C ILE A 9 -20.51 -34.17 28.65
N LEU A 10 -19.87 -33.58 29.67
CA LEU A 10 -19.19 -32.29 29.54
C LEU A 10 -18.01 -32.37 28.56
N ILE A 11 -17.22 -33.44 28.61
CA ILE A 11 -16.10 -33.67 27.69
C ILE A 11 -16.60 -33.89 26.27
N LEU A 12 -17.70 -34.63 26.10
CA LEU A 12 -18.31 -34.87 24.80
C LEU A 12 -18.81 -33.57 24.14
N ILE A 13 -19.40 -32.66 24.94
CA ILE A 13 -19.85 -31.35 24.46
C ILE A 13 -18.66 -30.47 24.03
N GLY A 14 -17.55 -30.52 24.78
CA GLY A 14 -16.32 -29.81 24.41
C GLY A 14 -15.71 -30.31 23.10
N PHE A 15 -15.75 -31.62 22.85
CA PHE A 15 -15.20 -32.22 21.63
C PHE A 15 -16.06 -32.00 20.38
N LEU A 16 -17.37 -31.82 20.54
CA LEU A 16 -18.30 -31.60 19.42
C LEU A 16 -18.37 -30.13 18.98
N SER A 17 -17.72 -29.23 19.71
CA SER A 17 -17.72 -27.81 19.39
C SER A 17 -16.75 -27.55 18.24
N PRO A 18 -17.21 -27.06 17.07
CA PRO A 18 -16.31 -26.74 15.98
C PRO A 18 -15.38 -25.61 16.43
N LEU A 19 -14.07 -25.86 16.42
CA LEU A 19 -13.06 -24.81 16.52
C LEU A 19 -13.25 -23.88 15.33
N LYS A 20 -13.98 -22.78 15.51
CA LYS A 20 -14.00 -21.69 14.54
C LYS A 20 -12.56 -21.17 14.46
N ALA A 21 -11.87 -21.50 13.37
CA ALA A 21 -10.56 -20.97 13.06
C ALA A 21 -10.70 -19.47 12.85
N LEU A 22 -10.39 -18.70 13.89
CA LEU A 22 -10.62 -17.26 14.03
C LEU A 22 -9.78 -16.39 13.06
N ALA A 23 -8.96 -17.01 12.21
CA ALA A 23 -7.98 -16.35 11.36
C ALA A 23 -8.17 -16.64 9.86
N LEU A 24 -9.18 -17.41 9.47
CA LEU A 24 -9.51 -17.54 8.05
C LEU A 24 -10.35 -16.34 7.62
N PRO A 25 -10.08 -15.74 6.46
CA PRO A 25 -10.97 -14.75 5.86
C PRO A 25 -12.35 -15.38 5.64
N SER A 26 -13.38 -14.54 5.55
CA SER A 26 -14.75 -15.02 5.32
C SER A 26 -14.76 -15.79 4.00
N PRO A 27 -15.56 -16.86 3.86
CA PRO A 27 -15.65 -17.60 2.60
C PRO A 27 -16.23 -16.77 1.44
N GLU A 28 -16.84 -15.63 1.76
CA GLU A 28 -17.30 -14.60 0.82
C GLU A 28 -16.17 -13.65 0.36
N ASP A 29 -15.05 -13.60 1.07
CA ASP A 29 -13.93 -12.72 0.77
C ASP A 29 -13.14 -13.29 -0.42
N ILE A 30 -12.82 -12.42 -1.38
CA ILE A 30 -12.04 -12.79 -2.56
C ILE A 30 -10.60 -13.10 -2.13
N PRO A 31 -10.00 -14.24 -2.56
CA PRO A 31 -8.62 -14.56 -2.24
C PRO A 31 -7.65 -13.51 -2.76
N GLU A 32 -6.57 -13.23 -2.02
CA GLU A 32 -5.56 -12.28 -2.45
C GLU A 32 -4.91 -12.67 -3.78
N GLU A 33 -4.74 -13.96 -4.04
CA GLU A 33 -4.17 -14.47 -5.29
C GLU A 33 -5.04 -14.10 -6.50
N VAL A 34 -6.35 -14.02 -6.32
CA VAL A 34 -7.30 -13.58 -7.35
C VAL A 34 -7.21 -12.07 -7.53
N LEU A 35 -7.16 -11.31 -6.45
CA LEU A 35 -7.00 -9.85 -6.50
C LEU A 35 -5.68 -9.41 -7.14
N ARG A 36 -4.59 -10.16 -6.91
CA ARG A 36 -3.28 -9.91 -7.54
C ARG A 36 -3.28 -10.24 -9.03
N ALA A 37 -4.15 -11.16 -9.47
CA ALA A 37 -4.32 -11.50 -10.88
C ALA A 37 -5.31 -10.57 -11.61
N GLU A 38 -6.08 -9.76 -10.87
CA GLU A 38 -7.02 -8.81 -11.46
C GLU A 38 -6.26 -7.69 -12.17
N ILE A 39 -6.47 -7.57 -13.48
CA ILE A 39 -5.92 -6.48 -14.28
C ILE A 39 -6.75 -5.24 -13.97
N ILE A 40 -6.18 -4.30 -13.20
CA ILE A 40 -6.82 -3.02 -12.88
C ILE A 40 -6.97 -2.21 -14.18
N THR A 41 -8.13 -2.30 -14.83
CA THR A 41 -8.43 -1.56 -16.06
C THR A 41 -8.98 -0.15 -15.79
N SER A 42 -9.41 0.13 -14.56
CA SER A 42 -9.90 1.43 -14.12
C SER A 42 -8.79 2.21 -13.43
N ALA A 43 -8.31 3.26 -14.08
CA ALA A 43 -7.44 4.23 -13.43
C ALA A 43 -8.29 5.28 -12.71
N ARG A 44 -7.70 6.02 -11.78
CA ARG A 44 -8.29 7.26 -11.26
C ARG A 44 -7.42 8.43 -11.65
N SER A 45 -8.04 9.57 -11.95
CA SER A 45 -7.31 10.80 -12.26
C SER A 45 -6.44 11.21 -11.06
N PRO A 46 -5.12 11.45 -11.24
CA PRO A 46 -4.23 11.92 -10.18
C PRO A 46 -4.55 13.35 -9.70
N LEU A 47 -5.39 14.08 -10.43
CA LEU A 47 -5.80 15.45 -10.09
C LEU A 47 -7.07 15.44 -9.22
N ASP A 48 -8.10 14.70 -9.65
CA ASP A 48 -9.46 14.82 -9.09
C ASP A 48 -10.02 13.51 -8.52
N ASN A 49 -9.25 12.41 -8.59
CA ASN A 49 -9.62 11.08 -8.09
C ASN A 49 -10.89 10.47 -8.73
N GLN A 50 -11.31 11.01 -9.88
CA GLN A 50 -12.42 10.51 -10.68
C GLN A 50 -12.02 9.25 -11.46
N PRO A 51 -12.96 8.31 -11.71
CA PRO A 51 -12.68 7.15 -12.55
C PRO A 51 -12.32 7.59 -13.97
N LEU A 52 -11.26 7.00 -14.52
CA LEU A 52 -10.66 7.35 -15.80
C LEU A 52 -10.37 6.06 -16.58
N THR A 53 -10.65 6.06 -17.88
CA THR A 53 -10.29 4.94 -18.75
C THR A 53 -8.78 4.93 -19.03
N ALA A 54 -8.23 3.77 -19.42
CA ALA A 54 -6.80 3.64 -19.73
C ALA A 54 -6.36 4.59 -20.87
N ALA A 55 -7.21 4.83 -21.86
CA ALA A 55 -6.92 5.74 -22.98
C ALA A 55 -6.89 7.21 -22.52
N GLU A 56 -7.86 7.62 -21.70
CA GLU A 56 -7.89 8.97 -21.12
C GLU A 56 -6.71 9.20 -20.17
N TYR A 57 -6.29 8.17 -19.42
CA TYR A 57 -5.10 8.23 -18.58
C TYR A 57 -3.83 8.46 -19.39
N ALA A 58 -3.64 7.72 -20.49
CA ALA A 58 -2.49 7.89 -21.37
C ALA A 58 -2.43 9.32 -21.96
N LEU A 59 -3.58 9.86 -22.39
CA LEU A 59 -3.67 11.23 -22.89
C LEU A 59 -3.37 12.27 -21.80
N LEU A 60 -3.83 12.03 -20.56
CA LEU A 60 -3.54 12.91 -19.42
C LEU A 60 -2.04 12.94 -19.10
N GLU A 61 -1.39 11.78 -19.09
CA GLU A 61 0.06 11.67 -18.88
C GLU A 61 0.86 12.39 -19.98
N GLU A 62 0.47 12.25 -21.25
CA GLU A 62 1.10 12.98 -22.36
C GLU A 62 0.95 14.51 -22.20
N GLN A 63 -0.22 14.98 -21.76
CA GLN A 63 -0.45 16.40 -21.48
C GLN A 63 0.40 16.90 -20.31
N LEU A 64 0.52 16.13 -19.23
CA LEU A 64 1.34 16.47 -18.07
C LEU A 64 2.84 16.47 -18.41
N ALA A 65 3.29 15.51 -19.22
CA ALA A 65 4.67 15.43 -19.70
C ALA A 65 5.04 16.61 -20.61
N THR A 66 4.07 17.15 -21.35
CA THR A 66 4.24 18.28 -22.28
C THR A 66 4.17 19.66 -21.59
N SER A 67 4.10 19.71 -20.25
CA SER A 67 4.10 20.97 -19.51
C SER A 67 5.28 21.87 -19.93
N ILE A 68 4.95 22.98 -20.60
CA ILE A 68 5.90 24.03 -20.99
C ILE A 68 6.50 24.71 -19.75
N TYR A 69 5.82 24.60 -18.61
CA TYR A 69 6.28 25.18 -17.35
C TYR A 69 7.30 24.26 -16.68
N PRO A 70 8.43 24.81 -16.20
CA PRO A 70 9.37 24.04 -15.41
C PRO A 70 8.67 23.51 -14.15
N PRO A 71 9.07 22.33 -13.65
CA PRO A 71 8.47 21.76 -12.45
C PRO A 71 8.49 22.78 -11.32
N GLN A 72 7.31 23.09 -10.79
CA GLN A 72 7.11 24.07 -9.72
C GLN A 72 7.58 23.46 -8.39
N ILE A 73 8.89 23.33 -8.25
CA ILE A 73 9.52 22.91 -7.00
C ILE A 73 9.49 24.10 -6.04
N ASN A 74 8.95 23.87 -4.84
CA ASN A 74 8.95 24.84 -3.76
C ASN A 74 10.36 25.48 -3.62
N PRO A 75 10.48 26.82 -3.62
CA PRO A 75 11.78 27.50 -3.60
C PRO A 75 12.66 27.07 -2.43
N LYS A 76 12.06 26.75 -1.27
CA LYS A 76 12.77 26.24 -0.09
C LYS A 76 13.41 24.88 -0.36
N ILE A 77 12.71 23.98 -1.04
CA ILE A 77 13.25 22.65 -1.40
C ILE A 77 14.40 22.80 -2.40
N ARG A 78 14.25 23.68 -3.39
CA ARG A 78 15.32 23.99 -4.36
C ARG A 78 16.59 24.48 -3.66
N GLN A 79 16.44 25.40 -2.70
CA GLN A 79 17.55 25.91 -1.89
C GLN A 79 18.20 24.81 -1.04
N LEU A 80 17.40 23.97 -0.37
CA LEU A 80 17.92 22.85 0.42
C LEU A 80 18.73 21.88 -0.43
N ILE A 81 18.26 21.55 -1.64
CA ILE A 81 18.99 20.70 -2.59
C ILE A 81 20.33 21.36 -2.97
N ALA A 82 20.33 22.66 -3.27
CA ALA A 82 21.54 23.40 -3.60
C ALA A 82 22.57 23.40 -2.46
N LEU A 83 22.11 23.69 -1.23
CA LEU A 83 22.96 23.65 -0.03
C LEU A 83 23.52 22.25 0.23
N ARG A 84 22.72 21.20 0.01
CA ARG A 84 23.19 19.82 0.18
C ARG A 84 24.24 19.44 -0.86
N ARG A 85 24.09 19.90 -2.11
CA ARG A 85 25.12 19.72 -3.15
C ARG A 85 26.40 20.45 -2.78
N LEU A 86 26.31 21.70 -2.30
CA LEU A 86 27.47 22.45 -1.82
C LEU A 86 28.15 21.76 -0.64
N GLN A 87 27.39 21.27 0.34
CA GLN A 87 27.93 20.52 1.47
C GLN A 87 28.70 19.27 1.00
N LYS A 88 28.18 18.53 0.01
CA LYS A 88 28.89 17.37 -0.56
C LYS A 88 30.20 17.79 -1.24
N LEU A 89 30.23 18.91 -1.96
CA LEU A 89 31.46 19.44 -2.56
C LEU A 89 32.49 19.82 -1.49
N LEU A 90 32.05 20.45 -0.41
CA LEU A 90 32.93 20.81 0.71
C LEU A 90 33.49 19.55 1.41
N GLN A 91 32.70 18.49 1.55
CA GLN A 91 33.17 17.21 2.08
C GLN A 91 34.24 16.54 1.21
N ILE A 92 34.20 16.74 -0.11
CA ILE A 92 35.22 16.23 -1.03
C ILE A 92 36.52 17.03 -0.90
N LEU A 93 36.42 18.36 -0.81
CA LEU A 93 37.59 19.25 -0.75
C LEU A 93 38.25 19.27 0.63
N ILE A 94 37.48 19.03 1.70
CA ILE A 94 37.94 19.08 3.09
C ILE A 94 37.74 17.70 3.71
N PRO A 95 38.73 16.79 3.62
CA PRO A 95 38.59 15.39 4.01
C PRO A 95 38.36 15.16 5.51
N PHE A 96 38.41 16.22 6.33
CA PHE A 96 38.21 16.19 7.78
C PHE A 96 36.85 16.76 8.23
N TYR A 97 35.97 17.17 7.32
CA TYR A 97 34.66 17.78 7.63
C TYR A 97 33.51 16.75 7.73
N ARG A 98 33.79 15.56 8.27
CA ARG A 98 32.76 14.52 8.47
C ARG A 98 32.14 14.59 9.86
#